data_AF-A0A4X1SJT2-F1
#
_entry.id   AF-A0A4X1SJT2-F1
#
_cell.length_a   1.000
_cell.length_b   1.000
_cell.length_c   1.000
_cell.angle_alpha   90.00
_cell.angle_beta   90.00
_cell.angle_gamma   90.00
#
_symmetry.space_group_name_H-M   'P 1'
#
loop_
_entity.id
_entity.type
_entity.pdbx_description
1 polymer ?
#
loop_
_entity_poly.entity_id
_entity_poly.type
_entity_poly.pdbx_seq_one_letter_code
_entity_poly.pdbx_strand_id
1 'polypeptide(L)' 'MAGTQDMFDAIVMADERFHGEGYQEGYEEGSGLGLIEGRQHGTFHGAKIGSEIGCYQGFAFAWRCLLHSCATEKDR' A
#
# COMPACT_ATOMS: atom_id res chain seq x y z
N MET A 1 12.41 28.66 39.30
CA MET A 1 13.51 29.47 38.73
C MET A 1 13.28 29.48 37.23
N ALA A 2 12.49 30.44 36.72
CA ALA A 2 12.40 30.67 35.29
C ALA A 2 13.72 31.34 34.89
N GLY A 3 14.73 30.50 34.62
CA GLY A 3 15.99 30.95 34.10
C GLY A 3 15.70 31.71 32.81
N THR A 4 16.13 32.97 32.77
CA THR A 4 16.24 33.75 31.55
C THR A 4 16.67 32.81 30.43
N GLN A 5 15.85 32.68 29.37
CA GLN A 5 16.30 31.98 28.16
C GLN A 5 17.65 32.59 27.79
N ASP A 6 18.71 31.79 27.90
CA ASP A 6 20.06 32.27 27.60
C ASP A 6 20.02 32.80 26.16
N MET A 7 20.41 34.06 25.99
CA MET A 7 20.27 34.78 24.72
C MET A 7 21.03 34.12 23.57
N PHE A 8 21.98 33.23 23.88
CA PHE A 8 22.72 32.42 22.91
C PHE A 8 22.27 30.96 22.84
N ASP A 9 21.34 30.49 23.68
CA ASP A 9 20.84 29.11 23.69
C ASP A 9 20.31 28.69 22.31
N ALA A 10 19.61 29.60 21.63
CA ALA A 10 19.11 29.36 20.28
C ALA A 10 20.22 29.12 19.25
N ILE A 11 21.41 29.72 19.44
CA ILE A 11 22.55 29.56 18.53
C ILE A 11 23.35 28.30 18.91
N VAL A 12 23.61 28.10 20.21
CA VAL A 12 24.38 26.95 20.71
C VAL A 12 23.64 25.64 20.44
N MET A 13 22.32 25.62 20.64
CA MET A 13 21.48 24.44 20.43
C MET A 13 20.93 24.34 19.00
N ALA A 14 21.31 25.23 18.08
CA ALA A 14 20.75 25.27 16.72
C ALA A 14 20.97 23.94 15.97
N ASP A 15 22.18 23.40 16.04
CA ASP A 15 22.55 22.16 15.35
C ASP A 15 21.67 20.97 15.81
N GLU A 16 21.57 20.78 17.12
CA GLU A 16 20.77 19.69 17.70
C GLU A 16 19.26 19.85 17.44
N ARG A 17 18.76 21.11 17.45
CA ARG A 17 17.37 21.41 17.08
C ARG A 17 17.09 21.10 15.62
N PHE A 18 17.89 21.62 14.69
CA PHE A 18 17.69 21.38 13.26
C PHE A 18 17.88 19.92 12.87
N HIS A 19 18.81 19.21 13.52
CA HIS A 19 18.95 17.76 13.36
C HIS A 19 17.70 17.01 13.83
N GLY A 20 17.17 17.36 15.00
CA GLY A 20 15.95 16.75 15.52
C GLY A 20 14.72 17.05 14.67
N GLU A 21 14.52 18.31 14.29
CA GLU A 21 13.43 18.77 13.43
C GLU A 21 13.49 18.11 12.05
N GLY A 22 14.65 18.13 11.40
CA GLY A 22 14.83 17.51 10.08
C GLY A 22 14.66 15.99 10.10
N TYR A 23 15.10 15.32 11.17
CA TYR A 23 14.83 13.89 11.33
C TYR A 23 13.34 13.61 11.49
N GLN A 24 12.65 14.36 12.35
CA GLN A 24 11.23 14.16 12.62
C GLN A 24 10.39 14.42 11.35
N GLU A 25 10.67 15.51 10.64
CA GLU A 25 10.01 15.83 9.37
C GLU A 25 10.22 14.73 8.33
N GLY A 26 11.48 14.33 8.12
CA GLY A 26 11.81 13.28 7.16
C GLY A 26 11.20 11.92 7.53
N TYR A 27 11.11 11.60 8.83
CA TYR A 27 10.48 10.38 9.30
C TYR A 27 8.96 10.39 9.07
N GLU A 28 8.29 11.49 9.41
CA GLU A 28 6.84 11.64 9.22
C GLU A 28 6.46 11.59 7.73
N GLU A 29 7.19 12.33 6.89
CA GLU A 29 6.96 12.34 5.45
C GLU A 29 7.22 10.96 4.84
N GLY A 30 8.38 10.36 5.14
CA GLY A 30 8.77 9.06 4.61
C GLY A 30 7.80 7.94 5.05
N SER A 31 7.37 7.96 6.31
CA SER A 31 6.39 7.01 6.83
C SER A 31 5.02 7.17 6.15
N GLY A 32 4.57 8.41 5.95
CA GLY A 32 3.31 8.71 5.28
C GLY A 32 3.31 8.25 3.83
N LEU A 33 4.35 8.60 3.08
CA LEU A 33 4.51 8.21 1.67
C LEU A 33 4.60 6.68 1.51
N GLY A 34 5.43 6.03 2.33
CA GLY A 34 5.59 4.57 2.28
C GLY A 34 4.28 3.81 2.53
N LEU A 35 3.44 4.32 3.43
CA LEU A 35 2.13 3.72 3.72
C LEU A 35 1.15 3.88 2.55
N ILE A 36 1.12 5.07 1.93
CA ILE A 36 0.25 5.35 0.78
C ILE A 36 0.68 4.50 -0.43
N GLU A 37 1.96 4.52 -0.76
CA GLU A 37 2.50 3.80 -1.90
C GLU A 37 2.33 2.28 -1.74
N GLY A 38 2.67 1.74 -0.56
CA GLY A 38 2.48 0.32 -0.26
C GLY A 38 1.02 -0.12 -0.41
N ARG A 39 0.07 0.68 0.08
CA ARG A 39 -1.37 0.41 -0.07
C ARG A 39 -1.80 0.45 -1.54
N GLN A 40 -1.43 1.50 -2.27
CA GLN A 40 -1.84 1.66 -3.67
C GLN A 40 -1.26 0.54 -4.52
N HIS A 41 0.03 0.23 -4.35
CA HIS A 41 0.70 -0.83 -5.06
C HIS A 41 0.05 -2.19 -4.78
N GLY A 42 -0.18 -2.52 -3.51
CA GLY A 42 -0.84 -3.77 -3.12
C GLY A 42 -2.25 -3.90 -3.69
N THR A 43 -3.04 -2.82 -3.64
CA THR A 43 -4.41 -2.80 -4.18
C THR A 43 -4.41 -3.03 -5.70
N PHE A 44 -3.58 -2.30 -6.43
CA PHE A 44 -3.51 -2.41 -7.88
C PHE A 44 -3.04 -3.81 -8.32
N HIS A 45 -1.96 -4.31 -7.73
CA HIS A 45 -1.42 -5.63 -8.07
C HIS A 45 -2.39 -6.75 -7.69
N GLY A 46 -3.01 -6.67 -6.51
CA GLY A 46 -4.00 -7.62 -6.06
C GLY A 46 -5.21 -7.67 -6.98
N ALA A 47 -5.73 -6.50 -7.39
CA ALA A 47 -6.85 -6.42 -8.34
C ALA A 47 -6.50 -7.02 -9.71
N LYS A 48 -5.30 -6.76 -10.22
CA LYS A 48 -4.82 -7.33 -11.49
C LYS A 48 -4.79 -8.85 -11.46
N ILE A 49 -4.13 -9.44 -10.45
CA ILE A 49 -4.03 -10.90 -10.30
C ILE A 49 -5.42 -11.51 -10.08
N GLY A 50 -6.23 -10.90 -9.21
CA GLY A 50 -7.60 -11.37 -8.94
C GLY A 50 -8.48 -11.40 -10.20
N SER A 51 -8.35 -10.38 -11.06
CA SER A 51 -9.09 -10.33 -12.34
C SER A 51 -8.66 -11.45 -13.30
N GLU A 52 -7.36 -11.73 -13.40
CA GLU A 52 -6.83 -12.80 -14.25
C GLU A 52 -7.30 -14.18 -13.78
N ILE A 53 -7.21 -14.45 -12.47
CA ILE A 53 -7.71 -15.70 -11.86
C ILE A 53 -9.21 -15.85 -12.11
N GLY A 54 -9.99 -14.78 -11.87
CA GLY A 54 -11.43 -14.78 -12.09
C GLY A 54 -11.82 -15.07 -13.54
N CYS A 55 -11.07 -14.53 -14.50
CA CYS A 55 -11.27 -14.79 -15.92
C CYS A 55 -11.07 -16.27 -16.25
N TYR A 56 -9.95 -16.86 -15.82
CA TYR A 56 -9.67 -18.28 -16.06
C TYR A 56 -10.67 -19.21 -15.37
N GLN A 57 -11.07 -18.88 -14.13
CA GLN A 57 -12.09 -19.64 -13.42
C GLN A 57 -13.43 -19.59 -14.15
N GLY A 58 -13.87 -18.41 -14.60
CA GLY A 58 -15.11 -18.24 -15.36
C GLY A 58 -15.08 -19.02 -16.67
N PHE A 59 -13.97 -18.95 -17.40
CA PHE A 59 -13.77 -19.72 -18.63
C PHE A 59 -13.87 -21.23 -18.38
N ALA A 60 -13.12 -21.76 -17.42
CA ALA A 60 -13.13 -23.18 -17.09
C ALA A 60 -14.52 -23.65 -16.65
N PHE A 61 -15.24 -22.83 -15.89
CA PHE A 61 -16.61 -23.13 -15.47
C PHE A 61 -17.58 -23.17 -16.65
N ALA A 62 -17.53 -22.18 -17.54
CA ALA A 62 -18.36 -22.15 -18.75
C ALA A 62 -18.15 -23.39 -19.63
N TRP A 63 -16.90 -23.77 -19.89
CA TRP A 63 -16.59 -24.98 -20.66
C TRP A 63 -17.06 -26.25 -19.98
N ARG A 64 -16.90 -26.36 -18.66
CA ARG A 64 -17.43 -27.49 -17.90
C ARG A 64 -18.94 -27.59 -18.07
N CYS A 65 -19.68 -26.49 -17.92
CA CYS A 65 -21.12 -26.47 -18.12
C CYS A 65 -21.50 -26.89 -19.54
N LEU A 66 -20.85 -26.34 -20.57
CA LEU A 66 -21.13 -26.71 -21.97
C LEU A 66 -20.89 -28.20 -22.25
N LEU A 67 -19.80 -28.77 -21.74
CA LEU A 67 -19.48 -30.19 -21.91
C LEU A 67 -20.48 -31.10 -21.17
N HIS A 68 -20.88 -30.74 -19.96
CA HIS A 68 -21.90 -31.49 -19.22
C HIS A 68 -23.28 -31.40 -19.90
N SER A 69 -23.69 -30.22 -20.37
CA SER A 69 -24.95 -30.05 -21.11
C SER A 69 -24.97 -30.85 -22.40
N CYS A 70 -23.86 -30.87 -23.14
CA CYS A 70 -23.71 -31.67 -24.36
C CYS A 70 -23.75 -33.19 -24.08
N ALA A 71 -23.17 -33.64 -22.96
CA ALA A 71 -23.25 -35.04 -22.55
C ALA A 71 -24.69 -35.47 -22.20
N THR A 72 -25.47 -34.59 -21.57
CA THR A 72 -26.87 -34.89 -21.21
C THR A 72 -27.85 -34.89 -22.40
N GLU A 73 -27.55 -34.16 -23.49
CA GLU A 73 -28.37 -34.20 -24.71
C GLU A 73 -28.12 -35.46 -25.55
N LYS A 74 -26.93 -36.06 -25.48
CA LYS A 74 -26.57 -37.28 -26.24
C LYS A 74 -27.13 -38.57 -25.62
N ASP A 75 -27.52 -38.54 -24.35
CA ASP A 75 -28.07 -39.68 -23.59
C ASP A 75 -29.62 -39.75 -23.66
N ARG A 76 -30.27 -38.80 -24.36
CA ARG A 76 -31.71 -38.80 -24.68
C ARG A 76 -31.95 -39.21 -26.12
#